data_AF-R9JJH6-F1
#
_entry.id   AF-R9JJH6-F1
#
_cell.length_a   1.000
_cell.length_b   1.000
_cell.length_c   1.000
_cell.angle_alpha   90.00
_cell.angle_beta   90.00
_cell.angle_gamma   90.00
#
_symmetry.space_group_name_H-M   'P 1'
#
loop_
_entity.id
_entity.type
_entity.pdbx_description
1 polymer ?
#
loop_
_entity_poly.entity_id
_entity_poly.type
_entity_poly.pdbx_seq_one_letter_code
_entity_poly.pdbx_strand_id
1 'polypeptide(L)'
;MKFRKENHSLMWKHQYETVCITPWGQNALRIRATKFPNFTSQDWALEEPVPDTSPDVSIELNCGENTQNPDASIVNASITNGRLCIKVDAAGIMTFYHDGQRILKEYHRDYDQPSCRQSRCLRIRGRAYKAIIGGDYEMKLRFESTDGEKIYGMGQYQQSYLDLKGCTLELAQRNSQTSIPFAVSSLGYGFLWNHPGVGNVVFGRNYTEWEAKAAK
;
A
#
# COMPACT_ATOMS: atom_id res chain seq x y z
N MET A 1 -2.18 9.59 16.27
CA MET A 1 -1.95 8.22 15.73
C MET A 1 -1.25 7.41 16.81
N LYS A 2 -1.52 6.10 16.94
CA LYS A 2 -0.79 5.22 17.87
C LYS A 2 -0.18 4.07 17.08
N PHE A 3 1.15 3.97 17.10
CA PHE A 3 1.89 2.84 16.52
C PHE A 3 2.04 1.74 17.58
N ARG A 4 2.00 0.49 17.14
CA ARG A 4 2.16 -0.71 17.96
C ARG A 4 3.00 -1.72 17.18
N LYS A 5 3.83 -2.47 17.90
CA LYS A 5 4.58 -3.61 17.37
C LYS A 5 3.94 -4.88 17.92
N GLU A 6 3.48 -5.75 17.04
CA GLU A 6 2.88 -7.04 17.40
C GLU A 6 3.46 -8.11 16.47
N ASN A 7 4.02 -9.21 16.99
CA ASN A 7 4.50 -10.35 16.19
C ASN A 7 5.31 -9.96 14.93
N HIS A 8 6.39 -9.19 15.10
CA HIS A 8 7.24 -8.68 14.00
C HIS A 8 6.50 -7.84 12.94
N SER A 9 5.31 -7.35 13.29
CA SER A 9 4.46 -6.54 12.42
C SER A 9 4.33 -5.14 12.97
N LEU A 10 4.33 -4.16 12.06
CA LEU A 10 4.08 -2.76 12.38
C LEU A 10 2.59 -2.47 12.19
N MET A 11 1.92 -2.05 13.25
CA MET A 11 0.51 -1.72 13.23
C MET A 11 0.28 -0.29 13.68
N TRP A 12 -0.67 0.39 13.07
CA TRP A 12 -1.13 1.67 13.57
C TRP A 12 -2.61 1.88 13.33
N LYS A 13 -3.19 2.74 14.17
CA LYS A 13 -4.56 3.21 14.01
C LYS A 13 -4.58 4.70 13.71
N HIS A 14 -5.13 5.06 12.55
CA HIS A 14 -5.43 6.43 12.16
C HIS A 14 -6.95 6.62 12.15
N GLN A 15 -7.49 7.35 13.13
CA GLN A 15 -8.94 7.52 13.28
C GLN A 15 -9.68 6.16 13.34
N TYR A 16 -10.42 5.83 12.28
CA TYR A 16 -11.16 4.57 12.13
C TYR A 16 -10.45 3.53 11.25
N GLU A 17 -9.32 3.88 10.65
CA GLU A 17 -8.51 2.98 9.84
C GLU A 17 -7.45 2.29 10.71
N THR A 18 -7.36 0.97 10.60
CA THR A 18 -6.28 0.17 11.16
C THR A 18 -5.44 -0.38 10.01
N VAL A 19 -4.13 -0.16 10.04
CA VAL A 19 -3.18 -0.67 9.04
C VAL A 19 -2.18 -1.58 9.74
N CYS A 20 -1.84 -2.69 9.08
CA CYS A 20 -0.91 -3.70 9.55
C CYS A 20 0.06 -4.04 8.42
N ILE A 21 1.36 -3.93 8.70
CA ILE A 21 2.44 -4.35 7.81
C ILE A 21 3.14 -5.54 8.45
N THR A 22 3.11 -6.67 7.76
CA THR A 22 3.72 -7.93 8.20
C THR A 22 4.79 -8.36 7.19
N PRO A 23 5.95 -8.88 7.62
CA PRO A 23 6.88 -9.53 6.71
C PRO A 23 6.22 -10.76 6.06
N TRP A 24 6.52 -10.99 4.78
CA TRP A 24 5.99 -12.13 4.03
C TRP A 24 7.07 -12.69 3.10
N GLY A 25 8.10 -13.31 3.69
CA GLY A 25 9.25 -13.84 2.98
C GLY A 25 10.37 -12.85 2.75
N GLN A 26 11.37 -13.29 1.98
CA GLN A 26 12.59 -12.53 1.79
C GLN A 26 12.35 -11.28 0.94
N ASN A 27 12.71 -10.12 1.49
CA ASN A 27 12.54 -8.81 0.82
C ASN A 27 11.08 -8.46 0.47
N ALA A 28 10.10 -9.03 1.18
CA ALA A 28 8.68 -8.82 0.89
C ALA A 28 7.90 -8.42 2.14
N LEU A 29 6.98 -7.47 1.95
CA LEU A 29 6.11 -6.93 3.00
C LEU A 29 4.67 -7.00 2.52
N ARG A 30 3.80 -7.57 3.36
CA ARG A 30 2.36 -7.62 3.16
C ARG A 30 1.70 -6.49 3.95
N ILE A 31 0.85 -5.72 3.28
CA ILE A 31 0.12 -4.60 3.87
C ILE A 31 -1.36 -4.93 3.86
N ARG A 32 -2.01 -4.77 5.00
CA ARG A 32 -3.46 -4.86 5.16
C ARG A 32 -3.97 -3.58 5.80
N ALA A 33 -5.09 -3.06 5.31
CA ALA A 33 -5.76 -1.90 5.88
C ALA A 33 -7.27 -2.16 5.92
N THR A 34 -7.94 -1.76 7.00
CA THR A 34 -9.39 -1.89 7.13
C THR A 34 -9.98 -0.78 8.01
N LYS A 35 -11.27 -0.48 7.78
CA LYS A 35 -12.10 0.33 8.68
C LYS A 35 -13.01 -0.51 9.56
N PHE A 36 -13.02 -1.83 9.38
CA PHE A 36 -13.74 -2.75 10.25
C PHE A 36 -13.02 -2.91 11.60
N PRO A 37 -13.71 -3.43 12.63
CA PRO A 37 -13.09 -3.65 13.94
C PRO A 37 -11.85 -4.56 13.89
N ASN A 38 -11.86 -5.58 13.02
CA ASN A 38 -10.81 -6.58 12.89
C ASN A 38 -10.52 -6.88 11.42
N PHE A 39 -9.31 -7.36 11.13
CA PHE A 39 -8.96 -7.90 9.81
C PHE A 39 -9.71 -9.21 9.53
N THR A 40 -9.99 -9.46 8.26
CA THR A 40 -10.46 -10.77 7.80
C THR A 40 -9.31 -11.78 7.84
N SER A 41 -9.65 -13.06 8.03
CA SER A 41 -8.69 -14.17 8.00
C SER A 41 -8.40 -14.69 6.59
N GLN A 42 -8.64 -13.89 5.56
CA GLN A 42 -8.51 -14.30 4.16
C GLN A 42 -7.12 -13.93 3.63
N ASP A 43 -6.37 -14.95 3.21
CA ASP A 43 -5.03 -14.79 2.65
C ASP A 43 -4.98 -14.76 1.13
N TRP A 44 -6.08 -15.19 0.47
CA TRP A 44 -6.25 -15.15 -0.98
C TRP A 44 -5.08 -15.82 -1.73
N ALA A 45 -4.34 -15.10 -2.58
CA ALA A 45 -3.25 -15.69 -3.35
C ALA A 45 -1.99 -16.00 -2.51
N LEU A 46 -1.99 -15.70 -1.21
CA LEU A 46 -0.85 -15.87 -0.29
C LEU A 46 -1.03 -17.09 0.62
N GLU A 47 -1.34 -18.27 0.04
CA GLU A 47 -1.52 -19.52 0.81
C GLU A 47 -0.22 -20.32 0.99
N GLU A 48 0.81 -20.02 0.19
CA GLU A 48 2.07 -20.77 0.23
C GLU A 48 2.84 -20.54 1.54
N PRO A 49 3.42 -21.59 2.13
CA PRO A 49 4.27 -21.46 3.29
C PRO A 49 5.57 -20.76 2.89
N VAL A 50 5.79 -19.58 3.46
CA VAL A 50 6.97 -18.76 3.17
C VAL A 50 8.01 -18.94 4.27
N PRO A 51 9.33 -19.03 3.96
CA PRO A 51 10.38 -19.10 4.97
C PRO A 51 10.26 -17.95 5.96
N ASP A 52 10.42 -18.27 7.24
CA ASP A 52 10.32 -17.28 8.31
C ASP A 52 11.50 -16.29 8.22
N THR A 53 11.18 -15.06 7.83
CA THR A 53 12.14 -13.95 7.77
C THR A 53 12.08 -13.06 9.00
N SER A 54 11.44 -13.52 10.09
CA SER A 54 11.42 -12.82 11.38
C SER A 54 12.79 -12.33 11.91
N PRO A 55 13.95 -12.96 11.63
CA PRO A 55 15.26 -12.48 12.11
C PRO A 55 15.75 -11.21 11.40
N ASP A 56 15.39 -11.04 10.13
CA ASP A 56 15.89 -9.96 9.26
C ASP A 56 15.02 -8.69 9.33
N VAL A 57 13.99 -8.70 10.17
CA VAL A 57 13.00 -7.62 10.25
C VAL A 57 13.34 -6.65 11.38
N SER A 58 13.77 -5.44 11.00
CA SER A 58 13.94 -4.33 11.94
C SER A 58 12.73 -3.41 11.90
N ILE A 59 12.18 -3.09 13.08
CA ILE A 59 11.10 -2.12 13.25
C ILE A 59 11.60 -1.05 14.19
N GLU A 60 11.63 0.20 13.73
CA GLU A 60 12.03 1.36 14.51
C GLU A 60 10.81 2.27 14.71
N LEU A 61 10.58 2.68 15.96
CA LEU A 61 9.54 3.63 16.33
C LEU A 61 10.25 4.89 16.81
N ASN A 62 10.22 5.94 15.99
CA ASN A 62 10.89 7.20 16.31
C ASN A 62 9.93 8.11 17.08
N CYS A 63 10.22 8.29 18.37
CA CYS A 63 9.61 9.31 19.20
C CYS A 63 10.32 10.65 18.93
N GLY A 64 9.56 11.74 18.78
CA GLY A 64 10.16 13.05 18.54
C GLY A 64 11.07 13.47 19.71
N GLU A 65 12.15 14.18 19.40
CA GLU A 65 13.03 14.83 20.37
C GLU A 65 12.24 15.91 21.12
N ASN A 66 11.60 15.53 22.23
CA ASN A 66 11.47 16.36 23.44
C ASN A 66 10.76 15.59 24.58
N THR A 67 11.52 15.47 25.67
CA THR A 67 11.12 15.34 27.09
C THR A 67 10.36 14.09 27.56
N GLN A 68 11.05 13.29 28.40
CA GLN A 68 10.69 12.80 29.75
C GLN A 68 9.22 12.49 30.14
N ASN A 69 8.30 12.38 29.19
CA ASN A 69 6.93 11.95 29.36
C ASN A 69 6.75 10.61 28.61
N PRO A 70 6.23 9.55 29.27
CA PRO A 70 5.95 8.26 28.63
C PRO A 70 4.82 8.32 27.59
N ASP A 71 4.20 9.48 27.39
CA ASP A 71 3.11 9.74 26.42
C ASP A 71 3.60 10.52 25.18
N ALA A 72 4.93 10.56 24.94
CA ALA A 72 5.52 11.12 23.73
C ALA A 72 4.92 10.43 22.50
N SER A 73 4.16 11.18 21.71
CA SER A 73 3.50 10.68 20.52
C SER A 73 4.55 10.24 19.50
N ILE A 74 4.66 8.93 19.27
CA ILE A 74 5.48 8.36 18.20
C ILE A 74 5.15 9.11 16.91
N VAL A 75 6.17 9.76 16.34
CA VAL A 75 5.98 10.66 15.20
C VAL A 75 6.07 9.86 13.91
N ASN A 76 7.05 8.97 13.79
CA ASN A 76 7.25 8.18 12.58
C ASN A 76 7.60 6.72 12.94
N ALA A 77 7.33 5.80 12.02
CA ALA A 77 7.70 4.39 12.15
C ALA A 77 8.37 3.88 10.88
N SER A 78 9.32 2.97 11.01
CA SER A 78 9.93 2.25 9.89
C SER A 78 9.85 0.74 10.12
N ILE A 79 9.68 0.00 9.03
CA ILE A 79 9.82 -1.45 8.99
C ILE A 79 10.71 -1.81 7.81
N THR A 80 11.76 -2.57 8.08
CA THR A 80 12.72 -3.03 7.07
C THR A 80 12.74 -4.55 7.09
N ASN A 81 12.64 -5.16 5.92
CA ASN A 81 12.78 -6.60 5.72
C ASN A 81 13.77 -6.81 4.56
N GLY A 82 15.01 -7.18 4.89
CA GLY A 82 16.10 -7.28 3.91
C GLY A 82 16.34 -5.96 3.17
N ARG A 83 16.15 -5.96 1.85
CA ARG A 83 16.35 -4.80 0.96
C ARG A 83 15.19 -3.82 0.89
N LEU A 84 14.02 -4.23 1.39
CA LEU A 84 12.79 -3.43 1.33
C LEU A 84 12.57 -2.71 2.66
N CYS A 85 12.35 -1.40 2.61
CA CYS A 85 12.06 -0.56 3.78
C CYS A 85 10.80 0.26 3.53
N ILE A 86 9.87 0.27 4.49
CA ILE A 86 8.69 1.14 4.47
C ILE A 86 8.81 2.11 5.63
N LYS A 87 8.71 3.40 5.31
CA LYS A 87 8.63 4.48 6.29
C LYS A 87 7.20 5.03 6.32
N VAL A 88 6.67 5.21 7.51
CA VAL A 88 5.35 5.74 7.78
C VAL A 88 5.49 7.07 8.50
N ASP A 89 4.97 8.13 7.88
CA ASP A 89 4.95 9.47 8.45
C ASP A 89 3.91 9.59 9.59
N ALA A 90 3.95 10.67 10.37
CA ALA A 90 2.95 10.99 11.41
C ALA A 90 1.49 11.02 10.91
N ALA A 91 1.29 11.30 9.63
CA ALA A 91 -0.02 11.28 8.98
C ALA A 91 -0.48 9.85 8.60
N GLY A 92 0.38 8.83 8.73
CA GLY A 92 0.09 7.45 8.31
C GLY A 92 0.27 7.23 6.82
N ILE A 93 1.13 8.03 6.19
CA ILE A 93 1.43 7.97 4.76
C ILE A 93 2.65 7.11 4.57
N MET A 94 2.56 6.13 3.68
CA MET A 94 3.61 5.15 3.44
C MET A 94 4.52 5.59 2.29
N THR A 95 5.83 5.50 2.52
CA THR A 95 6.86 5.65 1.50
C THR A 95 7.75 4.41 1.50
N PHE A 96 7.95 3.83 0.32
CA PHE A 96 8.64 2.57 0.10
C PHE A 96 10.03 2.82 -0.49
N TYR A 97 11.00 2.09 0.01
CA TYR A 97 12.40 2.18 -0.39
C TYR A 97 12.94 0.79 -0.72
N HIS A 98 13.72 0.71 -1.79
CA HIS A 98 14.50 -0.46 -2.18
C HIS A 98 15.97 -0.04 -2.18
N ASP A 99 16.82 -0.69 -1.39
CA ASP A 99 18.25 -0.35 -1.25
C ASP A 99 18.49 1.16 -0.96
N GLY A 100 17.60 1.77 -0.18
CA GLY A 100 17.64 3.20 0.16
C GLY A 100 17.06 4.16 -0.90
N GLN A 101 16.78 3.68 -2.12
CA GLN A 101 16.13 4.48 -3.16
C GLN A 101 14.61 4.43 -3.02
N ARG A 102 13.94 5.57 -3.09
CA ARG A 102 12.47 5.64 -3.06
C ARG A 102 11.88 5.02 -4.33
N ILE A 103 11.07 3.97 -4.17
CA ILE A 103 10.42 3.26 -5.29
C ILE A 103 8.94 3.62 -5.43
N LEU A 104 8.22 3.79 -4.32
CA LEU A 104 6.78 4.02 -4.33
C LEU A 104 6.43 4.95 -3.15
N LYS A 105 5.41 5.78 -3.33
CA LYS A 105 4.87 6.63 -2.27
C LYS A 105 3.37 6.75 -2.46
N GLU A 106 2.62 6.72 -1.37
CA GLU A 106 1.18 6.98 -1.46
C GLU A 106 0.87 8.39 -1.95
N TYR A 107 -0.09 8.49 -2.87
CA TYR A 107 -0.55 9.77 -3.38
C TYR A 107 -1.57 10.38 -2.42
N HIS A 108 -1.12 11.32 -1.60
CA HIS A 108 -1.93 11.98 -0.59
C HIS A 108 -1.91 13.51 -0.79
N ARG A 109 -3.08 14.14 -0.84
CA ARG A 109 -3.29 15.60 -1.01
C ARG A 109 -4.42 16.04 -0.08
N ASP A 110 -4.16 16.04 1.21
CA ASP A 110 -5.11 16.44 2.26
C ASP A 110 -4.39 17.32 3.31
N TYR A 111 -5.17 17.95 4.19
CA TYR A 111 -4.68 18.83 5.24
C TYR A 111 -4.02 18.10 6.40
N ASP A 112 -3.95 16.77 6.41
CA ASP A 112 -3.23 16.01 7.44
C ASP A 112 -1.75 15.80 7.10
N GLN A 113 -1.32 16.01 5.85
CA GLN A 113 0.07 15.87 5.43
C GLN A 113 0.83 17.20 5.45
N PRO A 114 1.69 17.47 6.46
CA PRO A 114 2.41 18.73 6.52
C PRO A 114 3.55 18.84 5.49
N SER A 115 4.09 17.72 5.03
CA SER A 115 5.27 17.63 4.15
C SER A 115 4.95 17.56 2.64
N CYS A 116 3.71 17.83 2.22
CA CYS A 116 3.33 17.77 0.81
C CYS A 116 3.82 19.01 0.05
N ARG A 117 4.57 18.80 -1.05
CA ARG A 117 5.01 19.90 -1.93
C ARG A 117 3.85 20.50 -2.73
N GLN A 118 2.83 19.70 -3.03
CA GLN A 118 1.67 20.09 -3.81
C GLN A 118 0.51 20.57 -2.94
N SER A 119 -0.49 21.20 -3.56
CA SER A 119 -1.68 21.71 -2.86
C SER A 119 -2.42 20.62 -2.08
N ARG A 120 -2.71 20.92 -0.82
CA ARG A 120 -3.44 20.08 0.14
C ARG A 120 -4.96 20.27 0.05
N CYS A 121 -5.42 21.27 -0.70
CA CYS A 121 -6.84 21.64 -0.77
C CYS A 121 -7.70 20.65 -1.58
N LEU A 122 -7.08 19.69 -2.27
CA LEU A 122 -7.79 18.70 -3.09
C LEU A 122 -8.55 17.65 -2.26
N ARG A 123 -8.19 17.47 -0.97
CA ARG A 123 -8.78 16.48 -0.06
C ARG A 123 -8.78 15.05 -0.63
N ILE A 124 -7.71 14.69 -1.33
CA ILE A 124 -7.51 13.36 -1.91
C ILE A 124 -6.69 12.55 -0.91
N ARG A 125 -7.25 11.45 -0.41
CA ARG A 125 -6.49 10.49 0.41
C ARG A 125 -5.87 9.40 -0.44
N GLY A 126 -4.67 8.97 -0.04
CA GLY A 126 -3.98 7.82 -0.62
C GLY A 126 -4.76 6.53 -0.47
N ARG A 127 -5.36 6.32 0.71
CA ARG A 127 -6.30 5.22 0.99
C ARG A 127 -7.68 5.81 1.23
N ALA A 128 -8.55 5.69 0.23
CA ALA A 128 -9.91 6.20 0.30
C ALA A 128 -10.91 5.06 0.42
N TYR A 129 -11.86 5.22 1.34
CA TYR A 129 -12.94 4.27 1.59
C TYR A 129 -14.25 5.03 1.48
N LYS A 130 -15.13 4.56 0.60
CA LYS A 130 -16.48 5.09 0.43
C LYS A 130 -17.45 4.01 0.83
N ALA A 131 -18.27 4.30 1.84
CA ALA A 131 -19.24 3.33 2.36
C ALA A 131 -20.29 2.99 1.30
N ILE A 132 -20.55 1.71 1.12
CA ILE A 132 -21.62 1.17 0.30
C ILE A 132 -22.81 0.90 1.22
N ILE A 133 -24.02 1.24 0.76
CA ILE A 133 -25.25 0.92 1.49
C ILE A 133 -25.33 -0.61 1.60
N GLY A 134 -25.25 -1.14 2.81
CA GLY A 134 -25.12 -2.58 3.06
C GLY A 134 -23.89 -2.97 3.89
N GLY A 135 -22.92 -2.07 4.06
CA GLY A 135 -21.86 -2.18 5.07
C GLY A 135 -20.43 -2.34 4.52
N ASP A 136 -20.27 -2.76 3.26
CA ASP A 136 -18.96 -2.88 2.62
C ASP A 136 -18.42 -1.50 2.16
N TYR A 137 -17.14 -1.45 1.76
CA TYR A 137 -16.52 -0.23 1.25
C TYR A 137 -16.07 -0.37 -0.20
N GLU A 138 -16.33 0.66 -1.01
CA GLU A 138 -15.58 0.91 -2.23
C GLU A 138 -14.21 1.47 -1.81
N MET A 139 -13.13 0.82 -2.25
CA MET A 139 -11.77 1.13 -1.82
C MET A 139 -10.94 1.63 -3.00
N LYS A 140 -10.22 2.74 -2.78
CA LYS A 140 -9.23 3.26 -3.73
C LYS A 140 -7.88 3.43 -3.03
N LEU A 141 -6.85 2.84 -3.59
CA LEU A 141 -5.45 2.97 -3.17
C LEU A 141 -4.67 3.70 -4.25
N ARG A 142 -4.03 4.81 -3.89
CA ARG A 142 -3.34 5.70 -4.83
C ARG A 142 -1.86 5.82 -4.50
N PHE A 143 -1.05 5.81 -5.54
CA PHE A 143 0.38 6.02 -5.47
C PHE A 143 0.84 7.13 -6.40
N GLU A 144 1.90 7.84 -6.01
CA GLU A 144 2.55 8.80 -6.89
C GLU A 144 3.10 8.06 -8.11
N SER A 145 2.89 8.62 -9.29
CA SER A 145 3.53 8.13 -10.51
C SER A 145 4.96 8.64 -10.60
N THR A 146 5.87 7.80 -11.06
CA THR A 146 7.25 8.17 -11.38
C THR A 146 7.43 8.29 -12.89
N ASP A 147 8.01 9.40 -13.35
CA ASP A 147 8.30 9.59 -14.77
C ASP A 147 9.37 8.60 -15.25
N GLY A 148 9.16 8.02 -16.43
CA GLY A 148 10.05 7.00 -17.01
C GLY A 148 9.90 5.59 -16.41
N GLU A 149 9.06 5.42 -15.38
CA GLU A 149 8.70 4.10 -14.87
C GLU A 149 7.92 3.31 -15.93
N LYS A 150 8.31 2.05 -16.13
CA LYS A 150 7.59 1.10 -16.97
C LYS A 150 6.96 0.02 -16.09
N ILE A 151 5.74 -0.37 -16.42
CA ILE A 151 4.99 -1.37 -15.66
C ILE A 151 4.64 -2.55 -16.56
N TYR A 152 4.81 -3.78 -16.06
CA TYR A 152 4.57 -5.02 -16.78
C TYR A 152 3.74 -6.00 -15.95
N GLY A 153 3.26 -7.08 -16.56
CA GLY A 153 2.54 -8.16 -15.87
C GLY A 153 1.03 -8.03 -16.02
N MET A 154 0.31 -8.03 -14.89
CA MET A 154 -1.16 -7.88 -14.80
C MET A 154 -2.03 -8.99 -15.41
N GLY A 155 -1.43 -9.95 -16.11
CA GLY A 155 -2.12 -11.07 -16.75
C GLY A 155 -2.24 -10.87 -18.26
N GLN A 156 -3.42 -11.14 -18.82
CA GLN A 156 -3.66 -11.10 -20.27
C GLN A 156 -4.80 -10.14 -20.60
N TYR A 157 -4.50 -9.13 -21.42
CA TYR A 157 -5.46 -8.16 -21.93
C TYR A 157 -5.33 -8.05 -23.46
N GLN A 158 -6.44 -7.83 -24.15
CA GLN A 158 -6.48 -7.67 -25.61
C GLN A 158 -6.00 -6.28 -26.01
N GLN A 159 -4.69 -6.06 -25.97
CA GLN A 159 -4.03 -4.79 -26.25
C GLN A 159 -2.62 -5.00 -26.83
N SER A 160 -2.09 -3.97 -27.50
CA SER A 160 -0.75 -4.00 -28.10
C SER A 160 0.37 -3.52 -27.16
N TYR A 161 0.03 -3.19 -25.90
CA TYR A 161 0.97 -2.56 -24.96
C TYR A 161 1.60 -3.58 -24.02
N LEU A 162 2.91 -3.74 -24.12
CA LEU A 162 3.71 -4.46 -23.12
C LEU A 162 3.98 -3.58 -21.89
N ASP A 163 4.40 -2.33 -22.11
CA ASP A 163 4.48 -1.33 -21.05
C ASP A 163 3.09 -0.79 -20.74
N LEU A 164 2.60 -1.12 -19.57
CA LEU A 164 1.28 -0.78 -19.06
C LEU A 164 1.23 0.65 -18.49
N LYS A 165 2.36 1.38 -18.44
CA LYS A 165 2.36 2.77 -17.99
C LYS A 165 1.47 3.63 -18.88
N GLY A 166 0.52 4.33 -18.27
CA GLY A 166 -0.52 5.12 -18.93
C GLY A 166 -1.77 4.31 -19.30
N CYS A 167 -1.78 2.99 -19.14
CA CYS A 167 -2.94 2.15 -19.42
C CYS A 167 -3.89 2.07 -18.21
N THR A 168 -5.15 1.80 -18.52
CA THR A 168 -6.19 1.43 -17.55
C THR A 168 -6.61 -0.01 -17.82
N LEU A 169 -6.66 -0.83 -16.78
CA LEU A 169 -6.99 -2.24 -16.87
C LEU A 169 -8.17 -2.56 -15.95
N GLU A 170 -9.16 -3.26 -16.46
CA GLU A 170 -10.29 -3.77 -15.67
C GLU A 170 -9.85 -5.02 -14.90
N LEU A 171 -10.02 -5.02 -13.58
CA LEU A 171 -9.78 -6.18 -12.74
C LEU A 171 -11.00 -7.10 -12.77
N ALA A 172 -11.20 -7.78 -13.89
CA ALA A 172 -12.28 -8.74 -14.11
C ALA A 172 -11.85 -9.84 -15.09
N GLN A 173 -12.52 -10.99 -14.98
CA GLN A 173 -12.31 -12.12 -15.89
C GLN A 173 -13.35 -12.06 -17.03
N ARG A 174 -12.90 -12.16 -18.28
CA ARG A 174 -13.77 -12.22 -19.47
C ARG A 174 -13.20 -13.24 -20.46
N ASN A 175 -14.00 -13.67 -21.43
CA ASN A 175 -13.43 -14.43 -22.54
C ASN A 175 -12.34 -13.59 -23.22
N SER A 176 -11.16 -14.17 -23.44
CA SER A 176 -9.91 -13.55 -23.93
C SER A 176 -9.16 -12.58 -22.99
N GLN A 177 -9.65 -12.37 -21.76
CA GLN A 177 -9.00 -11.51 -20.75
C GLN A 177 -8.84 -12.25 -19.41
N THR A 178 -7.64 -12.22 -18.86
CA THR A 178 -7.34 -12.83 -17.56
C THR A 178 -6.62 -11.84 -16.68
N SER A 179 -7.30 -11.35 -15.64
CA SER A 179 -6.70 -10.44 -14.66
C SER A 179 -5.91 -11.23 -13.62
N ILE A 180 -4.59 -11.06 -13.62
CA ILE A 180 -3.66 -11.58 -12.60
C ILE A 180 -2.93 -10.37 -12.03
N PRO A 181 -3.41 -9.76 -10.94
CA PRO A 181 -3.05 -8.39 -10.58
C PRO A 181 -1.71 -8.29 -9.85
N PHE A 182 -0.67 -8.81 -10.48
CA PHE A 182 0.73 -8.70 -10.09
C PHE A 182 1.45 -7.83 -11.13
N ALA A 183 1.86 -6.64 -10.69
CA ALA A 183 2.60 -5.68 -11.50
C ALA A 183 4.09 -5.75 -11.20
N VAL A 184 4.93 -5.67 -12.23
CA VAL A 184 6.38 -5.57 -12.11
C VAL A 184 6.83 -4.22 -12.65
N SER A 185 7.52 -3.44 -11.82
CA SER A 185 8.03 -2.12 -12.19
C SER A 185 9.50 -2.19 -12.61
N SER A 186 9.87 -1.38 -13.61
CA SER A 186 11.27 -1.18 -13.98
C SER A 186 12.12 -0.54 -12.87
N LEU A 187 11.50 -0.02 -11.82
CA LEU A 187 12.18 0.50 -10.62
C LEU A 187 12.64 -0.61 -9.65
N GLY A 188 12.47 -1.89 -10.01
CA GLY A 188 13.00 -3.02 -9.26
C GLY A 188 12.08 -3.56 -8.17
N TYR A 189 10.76 -3.32 -8.27
CA TYR A 189 9.78 -3.87 -7.33
C TYR A 189 8.62 -4.59 -8.01
N GLY A 190 8.04 -5.55 -7.31
CA GLY A 190 6.78 -6.19 -7.65
C GLY A 190 5.66 -5.73 -6.72
N PHE A 191 4.44 -5.63 -7.24
CA PHE A 191 3.26 -5.25 -6.47
C PHE A 191 2.12 -6.21 -6.77
N LEU A 192 1.69 -6.97 -5.77
CA LEU A 192 0.51 -7.82 -5.83
C LEU A 192 -0.68 -7.08 -5.22
N TRP A 193 -1.73 -6.85 -6.00
CA TRP A 193 -3.04 -6.48 -5.45
C TRP A 193 -3.78 -7.75 -5.02
N ASN A 194 -3.56 -8.15 -3.77
CA ASN A 194 -4.11 -9.38 -3.22
C ASN A 194 -5.57 -9.22 -2.77
N HIS A 195 -6.45 -8.95 -3.74
CA HIS A 195 -7.88 -8.80 -3.51
C HIS A 195 -8.65 -9.26 -4.76
N PRO A 196 -9.59 -10.23 -4.63
CA PRO A 196 -10.25 -10.85 -5.79
C PRO A 196 -11.45 -10.05 -6.33
N GLY A 197 -11.90 -9.02 -5.62
CA GLY A 197 -13.08 -8.25 -6.01
C GLY A 197 -12.88 -7.45 -7.31
N VAL A 198 -13.98 -7.28 -8.05
CA VAL A 198 -14.00 -6.53 -9.32
C VAL A 198 -13.61 -5.07 -9.10
N GLY A 199 -12.84 -4.53 -10.02
CA GLY A 199 -12.31 -3.19 -9.90
C GLY A 199 -11.56 -2.73 -11.12
N ASN A 200 -10.68 -1.75 -10.93
CA ASN A 200 -9.83 -1.22 -11.99
C ASN A 200 -8.44 -0.92 -11.43
N VAL A 201 -7.44 -0.92 -12.29
CA VAL A 201 -6.16 -0.29 -12.03
C VAL A 201 -5.83 0.69 -13.14
N VAL A 202 -5.37 1.87 -12.76
CA VAL A 202 -4.93 2.93 -13.65
C VAL A 202 -3.46 3.18 -13.36
N PHE A 203 -2.57 2.87 -14.29
CA PHE A 203 -1.14 3.22 -14.19
C PHE A 203 -0.88 4.61 -14.78
N GLY A 204 -1.66 5.60 -14.35
CA GLY A 204 -1.64 6.94 -14.93
C GLY A 204 -0.26 7.57 -14.84
N ARG A 205 0.06 8.47 -15.78
CA ARG A 205 1.30 9.26 -15.75
C ARG A 205 1.29 10.28 -14.59
N ASN A 206 0.10 10.72 -14.18
CA ASN A 206 -0.14 11.63 -13.07
C ASN A 206 -0.15 10.92 -11.70
N TYR A 207 -0.82 9.78 -11.60
CA TYR A 207 -0.82 8.92 -10.41
C TYR A 207 -1.27 7.50 -10.79
N THR A 208 -0.91 6.54 -9.96
CA THR A 208 -1.43 5.17 -10.04
C THR A 208 -2.61 5.01 -9.10
N GLU A 209 -3.71 4.41 -9.53
CA GLU A 209 -4.88 4.13 -8.68
C GLU A 209 -5.33 2.68 -8.86
N TRP A 210 -5.45 1.97 -7.75
CA TRP A 210 -6.08 0.66 -7.64
C TRP A 210 -7.45 0.85 -7.00
N GLU A 211 -8.47 0.28 -7.61
CA GLU A 211 -9.86 0.39 -7.17
C GLU A 211 -10.43 -1.02 -6.96
N ALA A 212 -11.13 -1.22 -5.85
CA ALA A 212 -12.03 -2.35 -5.65
C ALA A 212 -13.44 -1.82 -5.42
N LYS A 213 -14.41 -2.33 -6.18
CA LYS A 213 -15.82 -1.91 -6.09
C LYS A 213 -16.47 -2.29 -4.77
N ALA A 214 -15.97 -3.33 -4.10
CA ALA A 214 -16.39 -3.75 -2.77
C ALA A 214 -15.21 -4.45 -2.08
N ALA A 215 -14.92 -4.06 -0.84
CA ALA A 215 -13.87 -4.61 0.01
C ALA A 215 -14.28 -4.56 1.49
N LYS A 216 -13.68 -5.44 2.29
CA LYS A 216 -13.81 -5.54 3.75
C LYS A 216 -12.47 -5.30 4.43
#